data_AF-A0A292R0E5-F1
#
_entry.id   AF-A0A292R0E5-F1
#
_cell.length_a   1.000
_cell.length_b   1.000
_cell.length_c   1.000
_cell.angle_alpha   90.00
_cell.angle_beta   90.00
_cell.angle_gamma   90.00
#
_symmetry.space_group_name_H-M   'P 1'
#
loop_
_entity.id
_entity.type
_entity.pdbx_description
1 polymer ?
#
loop_
_entity_poly.entity_id
_entity_poly.type
_entity_poly.pdbx_seq_one_letter_code
_entity_poly.pdbx_strand_id
1 'polypeptide(L)'
;MDKINNISFTGIKNVAVCQFQRNRQSFSTALSMCLTDDVNGKDLSEFHSIVKKVATKPNQFEHYNGSDVVNIEHYAQNDGTALFLNGDEVKINDENLPVLSYIAKKTRQIFHLPKEKMIVNNEYKTSDGVGQNLMYGIVAHFRDPEHPERTDLYDTFFDTNVVKSIAKDINQSIQKKMNIYFDV
;
A
#
# COMPACT_ATOMS: atom_id res chain seq x y z
N MET A 1 2.94 -29.11 -16.39
CA MET A 1 2.47 -28.94 -14.99
C MET A 1 2.06 -27.50 -14.88
N ASP A 2 0.75 -27.25 -14.89
CA ASP A 2 0.21 -25.91 -14.65
C ASP A 2 0.62 -25.49 -13.24
N LYS A 3 1.45 -24.44 -13.15
CA LYS A 3 1.73 -23.78 -11.87
C LYS A 3 0.37 -23.36 -11.32
N ILE A 4 -0.08 -24.00 -10.26
CA ILE A 4 -1.18 -23.49 -9.44
C ILE A 4 -0.71 -22.11 -9.00
N ASN A 5 -1.19 -21.07 -9.69
CA ASN A 5 -1.00 -19.70 -9.27
C ASN A 5 -1.45 -19.64 -7.81
N ASN A 6 -0.58 -19.18 -6.90
CA ASN A 6 -0.94 -18.98 -5.50
C ASN A 6 -2.19 -18.08 -5.46
N ILE A 7 -3.36 -18.69 -5.28
CA ILE A 7 -4.65 -18.02 -5.30
C ILE A 7 -4.70 -17.12 -4.08
N SER A 8 -4.87 -15.81 -4.30
CA SER A 8 -5.24 -14.90 -3.24
C SER A 8 -6.70 -15.13 -2.86
N PHE A 9 -6.98 -15.19 -1.56
CA PHE A 9 -8.32 -15.47 -1.04
C PHE A 9 -9.08 -14.19 -0.65
N THR A 10 -8.64 -13.02 -1.13
CA THR A 10 -9.02 -11.73 -0.55
C THR A 10 -9.16 -10.59 -1.54
N GLY A 11 -8.93 -10.81 -2.84
CA GLY A 11 -8.79 -9.72 -3.82
C GLY A 11 -7.44 -8.98 -3.78
N ILE A 12 -6.54 -9.34 -2.85
CA ILE A 12 -5.19 -8.75 -2.73
C ILE A 12 -4.16 -9.79 -3.16
N LYS A 13 -3.61 -9.67 -4.37
CA LYS A 13 -2.67 -10.63 -4.97
C LYS A 13 -1.29 -10.60 -4.33
N ASN A 14 -0.79 -9.41 -4.01
CA ASN A 14 0.50 -9.19 -3.38
C ASN A 14 0.42 -8.03 -2.41
N VAL A 15 1.27 -8.05 -1.39
CA VAL A 15 1.39 -6.96 -0.42
C VAL A 15 2.83 -6.84 0.04
N ALA A 16 3.28 -5.62 0.26
CA ALA A 16 4.60 -5.31 0.81
C ALA A 16 4.55 -4.03 1.63
N VAL A 17 5.48 -3.88 2.56
CA VAL A 17 5.67 -2.68 3.37
C VAL A 17 7.13 -2.28 3.43
N CYS A 18 7.42 -0.99 3.56
CA CYS A 18 8.73 -0.53 3.97
C CYS A 18 8.64 0.78 4.74
N GLN A 19 9.62 0.98 5.63
CA GLN A 19 9.88 2.25 6.25
C GLN A 19 11.21 2.78 5.75
N PHE A 20 11.23 4.03 5.30
CA PHE A 20 12.42 4.60 4.68
C PHE A 20 12.49 6.10 4.89
N GLN A 21 13.72 6.61 4.86
CA GLN A 21 13.98 8.04 4.98
C GLN A 21 13.83 8.69 3.60
N ARG A 22 12.96 9.71 3.48
CA ARG A 22 12.80 10.51 2.25
C ARG A 22 13.90 11.58 2.16
N ASN A 23 14.21 12.22 3.29
CA ASN A 23 15.34 13.15 3.43
C ASN A 23 15.75 13.24 4.92
N ARG A 24 16.73 14.08 5.25
CA ARG A 24 17.30 14.21 6.60
C ARG A 24 16.27 14.41 7.72
N GLN A 25 15.09 14.94 7.43
CA GLN A 25 14.07 15.30 8.43
C GLN A 25 12.72 14.63 8.17
N SER A 26 12.63 13.68 7.24
CA SER A 26 11.36 13.04 6.91
C SER A 26 11.48 11.54 6.66
N PHE A 27 10.43 10.85 7.09
CA PHE A 27 10.30 9.40 7.03
C PHE A 27 8.97 9.04 6.39
N SER A 28 9.00 7.98 5.61
CA SER A 28 7.82 7.41 4.98
C SER A 28 7.62 5.98 5.44
N THR A 29 6.38 5.68 5.77
CA THR A 29 5.90 4.31 5.93
C THR A 29 4.97 4.01 4.75
N ALA A 30 5.37 3.08 3.88
CA ALA A 30 4.58 2.70 2.73
C ALA A 30 4.01 1.29 2.88
N LEU A 31 2.76 1.13 2.43
CA LEU A 31 2.05 -0.13 2.28
C LEU A 31 1.57 -0.22 0.83
N SER A 32 2.15 -1.16 0.07
CA SER A 32 1.81 -1.38 -1.33
C SER A 32 1.12 -2.72 -1.52
N MET A 33 0.15 -2.77 -2.43
CA MET A 33 -0.61 -3.96 -2.76
C MET A 33 -0.97 -4.02 -4.25
N CYS A 34 -1.02 -5.23 -4.79
CA CYS A 34 -1.62 -5.50 -6.10
C CYS A 34 -3.04 -6.05 -5.89
N LEU A 35 -4.03 -5.41 -6.48
CA LEU A 35 -5.44 -5.77 -6.38
C LEU A 35 -5.89 -6.64 -7.56
N THR A 36 -6.93 -7.42 -7.34
CA THR A 36 -7.59 -8.19 -8.40
C THR A 36 -9.07 -8.29 -8.11
N ASP A 37 -9.85 -8.48 -9.17
CA ASP A 37 -11.20 -9.02 -9.03
C ASP A 37 -11.11 -10.54 -9.14
N ASP A 38 -11.65 -11.24 -8.16
CA ASP A 38 -11.66 -12.70 -8.10
C ASP A 38 -12.98 -13.21 -7.51
N VAL A 39 -13.10 -14.53 -7.30
CA VAL A 39 -14.31 -15.15 -6.74
C VAL A 39 -14.63 -14.69 -5.31
N ASN A 40 -13.67 -14.09 -4.61
CA ASN A 40 -13.76 -13.68 -3.21
C ASN A 40 -13.90 -12.15 -3.04
N GLY A 41 -13.69 -11.36 -4.08
CA GLY A 41 -13.75 -9.91 -3.96
C GLY A 41 -13.64 -9.16 -5.28
N LYS A 42 -14.07 -7.91 -5.26
CA LYS A 42 -13.98 -6.97 -6.39
C LYS A 42 -13.11 -5.77 -6.00
N ASP A 43 -11.96 -6.05 -5.39
CA ASP A 43 -11.14 -5.03 -4.76
C ASP A 43 -10.55 -4.06 -5.78
N LEU A 44 -10.19 -4.55 -6.98
CA LEU A 44 -9.72 -3.71 -8.07
C LEU A 44 -10.84 -2.80 -8.60
N SER A 45 -12.01 -3.38 -8.86
CA SER A 45 -13.19 -2.59 -9.28
C SER A 45 -13.65 -1.59 -8.21
N GLU A 46 -13.60 -1.96 -6.93
CA GLU A 46 -13.89 -1.05 -5.82
C GLU A 46 -12.92 0.13 -5.83
N PHE A 47 -11.61 -0.13 -5.90
CA PHE A 47 -10.60 0.91 -5.97
C PHE A 47 -10.86 1.92 -7.11
N HIS A 48 -11.05 1.42 -8.33
CA HIS A 48 -11.34 2.28 -9.49
C HIS A 48 -12.64 3.08 -9.33
N SER A 49 -13.68 2.47 -8.76
CA SER A 49 -14.94 3.16 -8.48
C SER A 49 -14.77 4.29 -7.46
N ILE A 50 -13.92 4.11 -6.45
CA ILE A 50 -13.65 5.13 -5.42
C ILE A 50 -12.84 6.28 -6.02
N VAL A 51 -11.75 5.99 -6.75
CA VAL A 51 -10.92 7.02 -7.37
C VAL A 51 -11.74 7.86 -8.35
N LYS A 52 -12.57 7.24 -9.19
CA LYS A 52 -13.42 7.94 -10.16
C LYS A 52 -14.38 8.96 -9.52
N LYS A 53 -14.78 8.75 -8.26
CA LYS A 53 -15.69 9.68 -7.56
C LYS A 53 -15.00 10.95 -7.07
N VAL A 54 -13.70 10.88 -6.81
CA VAL A 54 -12.96 11.96 -6.13
C VAL A 54 -11.91 12.61 -7.03
N ALA A 55 -11.49 11.94 -8.11
CA ALA A 55 -10.47 12.44 -9.01
C ALA A 55 -10.97 13.70 -9.74
N THR A 56 -10.22 14.79 -9.60
CA THR A 56 -10.50 16.08 -10.25
C THR A 56 -9.61 16.35 -11.45
N LYS A 57 -8.52 15.59 -11.58
CA LYS A 57 -7.57 15.64 -12.71
C LYS A 57 -7.37 14.24 -13.30
N PRO A 58 -7.00 14.15 -14.60
CA PRO A 58 -6.64 12.88 -15.22
C PRO A 58 -5.56 12.15 -14.42
N ASN A 59 -5.71 10.83 -14.31
CA ASN A 59 -4.75 9.92 -13.66
C ASN A 59 -4.47 10.20 -12.17
N GLN A 60 -5.30 11.02 -11.50
CA GLN A 60 -5.19 11.23 -10.06
C GLN A 60 -5.40 9.90 -9.33
N PHE A 61 -4.51 9.60 -8.38
CA PHE A 61 -4.48 8.34 -7.62
C PHE A 61 -4.23 7.10 -8.47
N GLU A 62 -3.87 7.22 -9.75
CA GLU A 62 -3.44 6.07 -10.55
C GLU A 62 -1.94 5.81 -10.35
N HIS A 63 -1.58 4.53 -10.20
CA HIS A 63 -0.17 4.15 -10.07
C HIS A 63 0.46 3.99 -11.46
N TYR A 64 1.64 4.58 -11.67
CA TYR A 64 2.33 4.55 -12.97
C TYR A 64 2.72 3.15 -13.45
N ASN A 65 3.00 2.21 -12.54
CA ASN A 65 3.33 0.82 -12.89
C ASN A 65 2.13 -0.06 -13.26
N GLY A 66 0.89 0.37 -12.98
CA GLY A 66 -0.27 -0.46 -13.25
C GLY A 66 -1.52 0.01 -12.51
N SER A 67 -2.66 -0.15 -13.17
CA SER A 67 -3.98 0.21 -12.63
C SER A 67 -4.38 -0.64 -11.43
N ASP A 68 -3.74 -1.80 -11.25
CA ASP A 68 -3.96 -2.74 -10.15
C ASP A 68 -3.08 -2.48 -8.93
N VAL A 69 -2.15 -1.52 -9.00
CA VAL A 69 -1.26 -1.21 -7.89
C VAL A 69 -1.85 -0.10 -7.03
N VAL A 70 -1.88 -0.34 -5.72
CA VAL A 70 -2.25 0.64 -4.71
C VAL A 70 -1.12 0.78 -3.70
N ASN A 71 -0.56 1.96 -3.61
CA ASN A 71 0.42 2.39 -2.62
C ASN A 71 -0.23 3.38 -1.67
N ILE A 72 -0.23 3.07 -0.38
CA ILE A 72 -0.61 3.98 0.68
C ILE A 72 0.67 4.39 1.41
N GLU A 73 0.98 5.67 1.42
CA GLU A 73 2.16 6.20 2.09
C GLU A 73 1.75 7.17 3.20
N HIS A 74 2.20 6.89 4.41
CA HIS A 74 2.16 7.82 5.52
C HIS A 74 3.51 8.51 5.63
N TYR A 75 3.55 9.78 5.27
CA TYR A 75 4.72 10.65 5.32
C TYR A 75 4.71 11.41 6.65
N ALA A 76 5.86 11.47 7.31
CA ALA A 76 6.07 12.21 8.54
C ALA A 76 7.28 13.14 8.41
N GLN A 77 7.10 14.40 8.81
CA GLN A 77 8.14 15.40 8.96
C GLN A 77 7.96 16.12 10.31
N ASN A 78 8.97 16.85 10.77
CA ASN A 78 9.01 17.50 12.08
C ASN A 78 7.75 18.32 12.44
N ASP A 79 7.05 18.87 11.46
CA ASP A 79 5.90 19.76 11.60
C ASP A 79 4.55 19.09 11.31
N GLY A 80 4.52 17.82 10.88
CA GLY A 80 3.26 17.18 10.56
C GLY A 80 3.37 15.84 9.85
N THR A 81 2.19 15.35 9.47
CA THR A 81 2.04 14.08 8.76
C THR A 81 1.07 14.25 7.59
N ALA A 82 1.41 13.64 6.46
CA ALA A 82 0.60 13.60 5.26
C ALA A 82 0.31 12.15 4.86
N LEU A 83 -0.83 11.95 4.21
CA LEU A 83 -1.24 10.66 3.66
C LEU A 83 -1.23 10.77 2.14
N PHE A 84 -0.65 9.79 1.47
CA PHE A 84 -0.60 9.72 0.02
C PHE A 84 -1.21 8.41 -0.46
N LEU A 85 -1.87 8.47 -1.62
CA LEU A 85 -2.37 7.33 -2.35
C LEU A 85 -1.78 7.39 -3.76
N ASN A 86 -0.99 6.37 -4.13
CA ASN A 86 -0.30 6.32 -5.41
C ASN A 86 0.47 7.63 -5.73
N GLY A 87 1.10 8.21 -4.70
CA GLY A 87 1.90 9.43 -4.82
C GLY A 87 1.12 10.74 -4.81
N ASP A 88 -0.22 10.72 -4.90
CA ASP A 88 -1.06 11.91 -4.75
C ASP A 88 -1.46 12.09 -3.28
N GLU A 89 -1.34 13.31 -2.77
CA GLU A 89 -1.72 13.64 -1.39
C GLU A 89 -3.24 13.53 -1.18
N VAL A 90 -3.64 12.79 -0.14
CA VAL A 90 -5.03 12.67 0.31
C VAL A 90 -5.26 13.65 1.47
N LYS A 91 -5.75 14.84 1.13
CA LYS A 91 -6.12 15.87 2.11
C LYS A 91 -7.32 15.43 2.95
N ILE A 92 -7.34 15.78 4.23
CA ILE A 92 -8.48 15.54 5.11
C ILE A 92 -9.56 16.60 4.83
N ASN A 93 -10.53 16.25 4.01
CA ASN A 93 -11.68 17.09 3.63
C ASN A 93 -12.84 16.22 3.13
N ASP A 94 -14.01 16.83 2.92
CA ASP A 94 -15.23 16.16 2.45
C ASP A 94 -15.04 15.46 1.10
N GLU A 95 -14.32 16.10 0.17
CA GLU A 95 -14.04 15.57 -1.17
C GLU A 95 -13.31 14.22 -1.11
N ASN A 96 -12.36 14.07 -0.20
CA ASN A 96 -11.54 12.86 -0.07
C ASN A 96 -12.11 11.83 0.92
N LEU A 97 -13.25 12.08 1.57
CA LEU A 97 -13.88 11.10 2.49
C LEU A 97 -14.03 9.70 1.89
N PRO A 98 -14.40 9.52 0.60
CA PRO A 98 -14.47 8.19 -0.01
C PRO A 98 -13.12 7.48 -0.03
N VAL A 99 -12.02 8.19 -0.34
CA VAL A 99 -10.66 7.62 -0.34
C VAL A 99 -10.18 7.34 1.08
N LEU A 100 -10.41 8.26 2.02
CA LEU A 100 -10.04 8.07 3.43
C LEU A 100 -10.75 6.85 4.03
N SER A 101 -12.04 6.70 3.73
CA SER A 101 -12.85 5.53 4.13
C SER A 101 -12.34 4.24 3.48
N TYR A 102 -11.97 4.30 2.19
CA TYR A 102 -11.38 3.17 1.47
C TYR A 102 -10.06 2.72 2.10
N ILE A 103 -9.14 3.66 2.38
CA ILE A 103 -7.85 3.35 3.00
C ILE A 103 -8.07 2.76 4.40
N ALA A 104 -8.97 3.33 5.20
CA ALA A 104 -9.33 2.79 6.51
C ALA A 104 -9.92 1.37 6.41
N LYS A 105 -10.83 1.12 5.45
CA LYS A 105 -11.40 -0.21 5.20
C LYS A 105 -10.31 -1.22 4.82
N LYS A 106 -9.44 -0.87 3.86
CA LYS A 106 -8.40 -1.78 3.33
C LYS A 106 -7.34 -2.10 4.36
N THR A 107 -6.82 -1.10 5.05
CA THR A 107 -5.85 -1.32 6.13
C THR A 107 -6.45 -2.19 7.24
N ARG A 108 -7.72 -1.96 7.60
CA ARG A 108 -8.45 -2.82 8.55
C ARG A 108 -8.60 -4.26 8.07
N GLN A 109 -8.93 -4.48 6.81
CA GLN A 109 -9.00 -5.81 6.22
C GLN A 109 -7.65 -6.51 6.31
N ILE A 110 -6.55 -5.83 5.96
CA ILE A 110 -5.20 -6.40 5.97
C ILE A 110 -4.79 -6.86 7.38
N PHE A 111 -4.91 -6.01 8.41
CA PHE A 111 -4.43 -6.39 9.73
C PHE A 111 -5.32 -7.42 10.46
N HIS A 112 -6.57 -7.63 10.02
CA HIS A 112 -7.43 -8.72 10.50
C HIS A 112 -7.32 -10.00 9.68
N LEU A 113 -6.67 -9.97 8.51
CA LEU A 113 -6.59 -11.12 7.64
C LEU A 113 -5.76 -12.24 8.27
N PRO A 114 -6.22 -13.51 8.27
CA PRO A 114 -5.41 -14.64 8.71
C PRO A 114 -4.11 -14.72 7.91
N LYS A 115 -3.00 -15.00 8.60
CA LYS A 115 -1.66 -14.98 7.98
C LYS A 115 -1.55 -15.97 6.82
N GLU A 116 -2.21 -17.10 6.94
CA GLU A 116 -2.25 -18.18 5.95
C GLU A 116 -2.92 -17.75 4.65
N LYS A 117 -3.74 -16.69 4.69
CA LYS A 117 -4.40 -16.10 3.52
C LYS A 117 -3.61 -14.94 2.90
N MET A 118 -2.54 -14.49 3.55
CA MET A 118 -1.64 -13.44 3.05
C MET A 118 -0.47 -14.06 2.28
N ILE A 119 -0.75 -14.54 1.08
CA ILE A 119 0.25 -15.17 0.23
C ILE A 119 0.83 -14.11 -0.71
N VAL A 120 2.14 -13.90 -0.64
CA VAL A 120 2.88 -13.03 -1.57
C VAL A 120 3.61 -13.91 -2.58
N ASN A 121 3.39 -13.67 -3.88
CA ASN A 121 4.03 -14.45 -4.93
C ASN A 121 5.55 -14.20 -4.93
N ASN A 122 6.35 -15.26 -4.97
CA ASN A 122 7.81 -15.12 -5.05
C ASN A 122 8.27 -14.36 -6.31
N GLU A 123 7.60 -14.56 -7.45
CA GLU A 123 7.90 -13.81 -8.68
C GLU A 123 7.67 -12.30 -8.51
N TYR A 124 6.71 -11.91 -7.66
CA TYR A 124 6.50 -10.50 -7.31
C TYR A 124 7.64 -9.95 -6.45
N LYS A 125 8.06 -10.71 -5.43
CA LYS A 125 9.16 -10.31 -4.53
C LYS A 125 10.47 -10.03 -5.28
N THR A 126 10.66 -10.73 -6.40
CA THR A 126 11.86 -10.62 -7.24
C THR A 126 11.66 -9.74 -8.47
N SER A 127 10.48 -9.17 -8.66
CA SER A 127 10.18 -8.38 -9.86
C SER A 127 10.85 -7.01 -9.79
N ASP A 128 11.31 -6.50 -10.93
CA ASP A 128 11.99 -5.19 -10.96
C ASP A 128 11.08 -4.05 -10.52
N GLY A 129 9.76 -4.18 -10.66
CA GLY A 129 8.80 -3.12 -10.34
C GLY A 129 8.38 -3.04 -8.87
N VAL A 130 8.77 -3.99 -8.02
CA VAL A 130 8.30 -4.02 -6.62
C VAL A 130 8.85 -2.84 -5.81
N GLY A 131 10.07 -2.40 -6.09
CA GLY A 131 10.66 -1.24 -5.44
C GLY A 131 9.90 0.04 -5.75
N GLN A 132 9.56 0.21 -7.02
CA GLN A 132 8.78 1.34 -7.55
C GLN A 132 7.34 1.33 -7.06
N ASN A 133 6.72 0.15 -6.92
CA ASN A 133 5.39 -0.02 -6.34
C ASN A 133 5.35 0.34 -4.86
N LEU A 134 6.45 0.12 -4.15
CA LEU A 134 6.53 0.28 -2.70
C LEU A 134 7.03 1.68 -2.30
N MET A 135 8.04 2.18 -3.00
CA MET A 135 8.68 3.47 -2.76
C MET A 135 8.36 4.39 -3.94
N TYR A 136 7.17 4.99 -3.92
CA TYR A 136 6.71 5.84 -5.02
C TYR A 136 7.72 6.96 -5.33
N GLY A 137 8.10 7.12 -6.60
CA GLY A 137 9.08 8.12 -7.04
C GLY A 137 10.54 7.80 -6.72
N ILE A 138 10.85 6.60 -6.20
CA ILE A 138 12.22 6.13 -5.97
C ILE A 138 12.50 4.92 -6.86
N VAL A 139 13.66 4.92 -7.53
CA VAL A 139 14.17 3.73 -8.20
C VAL A 139 14.93 2.91 -7.17
N ALA A 140 14.33 1.80 -6.73
CA ALA A 140 14.93 0.88 -5.77
C ALA A 140 15.00 -0.53 -6.37
N HIS A 141 16.19 -1.12 -6.34
CA HIS A 141 16.43 -2.50 -6.76
C HIS A 141 16.65 -3.35 -5.51
N PHE A 142 15.70 -4.23 -5.21
CA PHE A 142 15.73 -5.06 -3.99
C PHE A 142 16.52 -6.36 -4.15
N ARG A 143 17.08 -6.65 -5.32
CA ARG A 143 17.99 -7.78 -5.50
C ARG A 143 19.15 -7.32 -6.33
N ASP A 144 20.14 -6.79 -5.63
CA ASP A 144 21.42 -6.40 -6.19
C ASP A 144 22.40 -7.58 -6.03
N PRO A 145 22.84 -8.23 -7.11
CA PRO A 145 23.84 -9.29 -7.06
C PRO A 145 25.16 -8.86 -6.40
N GLU A 146 25.48 -7.56 -6.41
CA GLU A 146 26.68 -7.00 -5.77
C GLU A 146 26.51 -6.84 -4.25
N HIS A 147 25.28 -6.88 -3.74
CA HIS A 147 24.93 -6.70 -2.32
C HIS A 147 23.94 -7.78 -1.81
N PRO A 148 24.33 -9.08 -1.83
CA PRO A 148 23.44 -10.18 -1.44
C PRO A 148 22.98 -10.10 0.02
N GLU A 149 23.76 -9.47 0.91
CA GLU A 149 23.44 -9.26 2.32
C GLU A 149 22.17 -8.43 2.55
N ARG A 150 21.78 -7.62 1.55
CA ARG A 150 20.56 -6.80 1.62
C ARG A 150 19.31 -7.63 1.34
N THR A 151 19.43 -8.84 0.78
CA THR A 151 18.30 -9.71 0.46
C THR A 151 17.46 -10.05 1.71
N ASP A 152 18.12 -10.36 2.82
CA ASP A 152 17.44 -10.67 4.09
C ASP A 152 16.63 -9.48 4.60
N LEU A 153 17.15 -8.25 4.44
CA LEU A 153 16.42 -7.03 4.76
C LEU A 153 15.18 -6.87 3.88
N TYR A 154 15.29 -7.12 2.57
CA TYR A 154 14.17 -6.98 1.65
C TYR A 154 13.10 -8.05 1.85
N ASP A 155 13.45 -9.24 2.30
CA ASP A 155 12.46 -10.27 2.65
C ASP A 155 11.56 -9.82 3.81
N THR A 156 12.04 -8.95 4.71
CA THR A 156 11.20 -8.36 5.77
C THR A 156 10.07 -7.48 5.24
N PHE A 157 10.23 -6.89 4.04
CA PHE A 157 9.19 -6.06 3.41
C PHE A 157 7.95 -6.87 3.05
N PHE A 158 8.12 -8.18 2.87
CA PHE A 158 7.04 -9.11 2.56
C PHE A 158 6.62 -9.95 3.76
N ASP A 159 7.20 -9.71 4.96
CA ASP A 159 6.76 -10.40 6.16
C ASP A 159 5.36 -9.92 6.55
N THR A 160 4.41 -10.84 6.42
CA THR A 160 3.01 -10.67 6.80
C THR A 160 2.79 -10.09 8.20
N ASN A 161 3.63 -10.40 9.19
CA ASN A 161 3.52 -9.82 10.53
C ASN A 161 3.83 -8.32 10.52
N VAL A 162 4.89 -7.95 9.81
CA VAL A 162 5.29 -6.53 9.62
C VAL A 162 4.22 -5.80 8.83
N VAL A 163 3.74 -6.39 7.73
CA VAL A 163 2.63 -5.86 6.92
C VAL A 163 1.40 -5.56 7.77
N LYS A 164 0.97 -6.52 8.60
CA LYS A 164 -0.20 -6.36 9.47
C LYS A 164 0.01 -5.27 10.53
N SER A 165 1.21 -5.19 11.12
CA SER A 165 1.53 -4.13 12.08
C SER A 165 1.46 -2.75 11.43
N ILE A 166 2.12 -2.56 10.29
CA ILE A 166 2.12 -1.29 9.56
C ILE A 166 0.70 -0.92 9.08
N ALA A 167 -0.08 -1.88 8.58
CA ALA A 167 -1.46 -1.63 8.19
C ALA A 167 -2.30 -1.16 9.39
N LYS A 168 -2.10 -1.73 10.58
CA LYS A 168 -2.74 -1.27 11.81
C LYS A 168 -2.32 0.16 12.19
N ASP A 169 -1.04 0.47 12.11
CA ASP A 169 -0.52 1.80 12.46
C ASP A 169 -1.07 2.88 11.51
N ILE A 170 -1.09 2.62 10.19
CA ILE A 170 -1.71 3.51 9.20
C ILE A 170 -3.20 3.69 9.50
N ASN A 171 -3.92 2.59 9.80
CA ASN A 171 -5.34 2.63 10.12
C ASN A 171 -5.63 3.52 11.34
N GLN A 172 -4.85 3.37 12.41
CA GLN A 172 -4.98 4.16 13.62
C GLN A 172 -4.65 5.64 13.39
N SER A 173 -3.63 5.94 12.58
CA SER A 173 -3.29 7.32 12.20
C SER A 173 -4.46 8.00 11.47
N ILE A 174 -5.07 7.30 10.51
CA ILE A 174 -6.23 7.81 9.77
C ILE A 174 -7.42 8.02 10.70
N GLN A 175 -7.76 7.03 11.53
CA GLN A 175 -8.86 7.18 12.50
C GLN A 175 -8.65 8.40 13.41
N LYS A 176 -7.43 8.60 13.92
CA LYS A 176 -7.10 9.77 14.74
C LYS A 176 -7.32 11.09 13.99
N LYS A 177 -6.87 11.18 12.73
CA LYS A 177 -7.07 12.39 11.90
C LYS A 177 -8.55 12.63 11.60
N MET A 178 -9.31 11.57 11.33
CA MET A 178 -10.74 11.64 11.05
C MET A 178 -11.55 12.03 12.29
N ASN A 179 -11.19 11.52 13.47
CA ASN A 179 -11.79 11.91 14.73
C ASN A 179 -11.61 13.41 15.01
N ILE A 180 -10.40 13.94 14.79
CA ILE A 180 -10.14 15.37 14.88
C ILE A 180 -10.98 16.16 13.86
N TYR A 181 -11.09 15.67 12.62
CA TYR A 181 -11.87 16.33 11.57
C TYR A 181 -13.36 16.40 11.89
N PHE A 182 -13.92 15.34 12.49
CA PHE A 182 -15.33 15.26 12.87
C PHE A 182 -15.63 15.73 14.30
N ASP A 183 -14.62 16.16 15.06
CA ASP A 183 -14.74 16.58 16.46
C ASP A 183 -15.35 15.49 17.38
N VAL A 184 -14.83 14.25 17.28
CA VAL A 184 -15.28 13.05 18.03
C VAL A 184 -14.16 12.26 18.71
#